data_AF-A0AAW1PAB9-F1
#
_entry.id   AF-A0AAW1PAB9-F1
#
_cell.length_a   1.000
_cell.length_b   1.000
_cell.length_c   1.000
_cell.angle_alpha   90.00
_cell.angle_beta   90.00
_cell.angle_gamma   90.00
#
_symmetry.space_group_name_H-M   'P 1'
#
loop_
_entity.id
_entity.type
_entity.pdbx_description
1 polymer ?
#
loop_
_entity_poly.entity_id
_entity_poly.type
_entity_poly.pdbx_seq_one_letter_code
_entity_poly.pdbx_strand_id
1 'polypeptide(L)'
;MASAFMTRNDIQMLKDYVAAPGNFGQNQAQSSVRLNVTHSNLKAKFMEIVMDLHMTGVAVKVKLNTHCGTAVGSMVVQLKDEDGNLIATLDDDRVLGFYSPYNGCMLHIIDTDPHSLSANGWLEDTSKVQKYVMSDEDYAKRENTYKKFRDEKRRVDPEWTAEKELAMRRNLPYAAPSKREAVTDAAYMQEEARSIDVGNRCEVDPGGKRGVVRYVGQCEGLPLGFWVGVQYDEPVGKNDGSIKGKRYFECPQGYGGMVRPNLVKVGDYPPVDDFDFSDEDEI
;
A
#
# COMPACT_ATOMS: atom_id res chain seq x y z
N MET A 1 21.34 -12.74 34.26
CA MET A 1 19.88 -12.79 34.42
C MET A 1 19.34 -13.73 33.36
N ALA A 2 18.81 -14.89 33.76
CA ALA A 2 18.33 -15.90 32.83
C ALA A 2 17.02 -15.45 32.18
N SER A 3 16.96 -15.51 30.85
CA SER A 3 15.74 -15.29 30.07
C SER A 3 14.67 -16.30 30.51
N ALA A 4 13.53 -15.80 31.00
CA ALA A 4 12.40 -16.65 31.35
C ALA A 4 11.77 -17.17 30.06
N PHE A 5 12.08 -18.42 29.68
CA PHE A 5 11.41 -19.10 28.59
C PHE A 5 9.94 -19.34 28.95
N MET A 6 9.07 -19.12 27.96
CA MET A 6 7.63 -19.37 28.08
C MET A 6 7.37 -20.78 28.63
N THR A 7 6.52 -20.86 29.65
CA THR A 7 6.16 -22.14 30.26
C THR A 7 5.29 -22.95 29.30
N ARG A 8 5.19 -24.25 29.55
CA ARG A 8 4.35 -25.15 28.74
C ARG A 8 2.87 -24.73 28.77
N ASN A 9 2.45 -24.08 29.84
CA ASN A 9 1.11 -23.51 29.98
C ASN A 9 0.92 -22.26 29.09
N ASP A 10 1.94 -21.40 29.00
CA ASP A 10 1.93 -20.22 28.14
C ASP A 10 1.86 -20.61 26.65
N ILE A 11 2.59 -21.67 26.27
CA ILE A 11 2.57 -22.20 24.90
C ILE A 11 1.20 -22.82 24.57
N GLN A 12 0.55 -23.47 25.53
CA GLN A 12 -0.77 -24.07 25.32
C GLN A 12 -1.85 -22.99 25.16
N MET A 13 -1.82 -21.95 26.00
CA MET A 13 -2.70 -20.78 25.88
C MET A 13 -2.56 -20.09 24.52
N LEU A 14 -1.33 -20.00 23.99
CA LEU A 14 -1.08 -19.41 22.67
C LEU A 14 -1.62 -20.29 21.52
N LYS A 15 -1.57 -21.62 21.66
CA LYS A 15 -2.11 -22.55 20.66
C LYS A 15 -3.63 -22.53 20.63
N ASP A 16 -4.25 -22.46 21.81
CA ASP A 16 -5.71 -22.39 21.94
C ASP A 16 -6.23 -21.05 21.39
N TYR A 17 -5.44 -19.96 21.50
CA TYR A 17 -5.73 -18.66 20.87
C TYR A 17 -5.72 -18.71 19.33
N VAL A 18 -4.77 -19.42 18.72
CA VAL A 18 -4.63 -19.50 17.25
C VAL A 18 -5.65 -20.45 16.62
N ALA A 19 -6.03 -21.52 17.34
CA ALA A 19 -6.83 -22.61 16.80
C ALA A 19 -8.34 -22.48 17.05
N ALA A 20 -8.81 -21.44 17.76
CA ALA A 20 -10.22 -21.29 18.12
C ALA A 20 -11.12 -21.05 16.88
N PRO A 21 -12.09 -21.94 16.59
CA PRO A 21 -13.01 -21.76 15.47
C PRO A 21 -14.15 -20.83 15.89
N GLY A 22 -14.03 -19.54 15.55
CA GLY A 22 -15.11 -18.56 15.76
C GLY A 22 -14.58 -17.17 16.08
N ASN A 23 -14.98 -16.20 15.25
CA ASN A 23 -14.76 -14.76 15.37
C ASN A 23 -13.29 -14.28 15.41
N PHE A 24 -12.76 -13.98 14.22
CA PHE A 24 -11.66 -13.03 13.99
C PHE A 24 -12.00 -11.60 14.47
N GLY A 25 -12.29 -11.43 15.76
CA GLY A 25 -12.62 -10.15 16.35
C GLY A 25 -13.12 -10.14 17.80
N GLN A 26 -13.44 -11.29 18.40
CA GLN A 26 -14.11 -11.33 19.73
C GLN A 26 -13.59 -12.37 20.74
N ASN A 27 -12.50 -13.09 20.48
CA ASN A 27 -11.81 -13.83 21.55
C ASN A 27 -10.88 -12.88 22.30
N GLN A 28 -11.45 -11.92 23.02
CA GLN A 28 -10.72 -11.13 24.01
C GLN A 28 -10.56 -11.99 25.27
N ALA A 29 -9.35 -12.06 25.83
CA ALA A 29 -9.23 -12.44 27.23
C ALA A 29 -10.18 -11.52 28.03
N GLN A 30 -10.96 -12.07 28.96
CA GLN A 30 -12.01 -11.34 29.69
C GLN A 30 -11.50 -10.05 30.37
N SER A 31 -10.19 -10.00 30.64
CA SER A 31 -9.47 -8.88 31.24
C SER A 31 -8.84 -7.91 30.22
N SER A 32 -9.04 -8.03 28.91
CA SER A 32 -8.33 -7.22 27.91
C SER A 32 -9.22 -6.19 27.20
N VAL A 33 -8.66 -5.01 26.92
CA VAL A 33 -9.33 -3.90 26.24
C VAL A 33 -8.45 -3.34 25.12
N ARG A 34 -9.04 -2.95 23.99
CA ARG A 34 -8.36 -2.32 22.85
C ARG A 34 -8.51 -0.80 22.92
N LEU A 35 -7.40 -0.10 23.13
CA LEU A 35 -7.38 1.35 23.31
C LEU A 35 -6.58 2.02 22.20
N ASN A 36 -7.05 3.18 21.77
CA ASN A 36 -6.33 4.05 20.86
C ASN A 36 -5.40 4.95 21.66
N VAL A 37 -4.19 5.19 21.17
CA VAL A 37 -3.20 6.03 21.85
C VAL A 37 -2.87 7.23 20.99
N THR A 38 -2.94 8.41 21.59
CA THR A 38 -2.53 9.68 21.00
C THR A 38 -1.54 10.39 21.92
N HIS A 39 -0.81 11.36 21.37
CA HIS A 39 0.26 12.04 22.07
C HIS A 39 0.19 13.54 21.82
N SER A 40 0.54 14.37 22.82
CA SER A 40 0.51 15.83 22.70
C SER A 40 1.48 16.38 21.67
N ASN A 41 2.65 15.73 21.53
CA ASN A 41 3.75 16.19 20.66
C ASN A 41 3.86 15.44 19.31
N LEU A 42 3.20 14.28 19.16
CA LEU A 42 3.31 13.44 17.96
C LEU A 42 2.03 13.51 17.15
N LYS A 43 2.14 13.50 15.82
CA LYS A 43 1.03 13.30 14.90
C LYS A 43 0.63 11.84 14.78
N ALA A 44 1.56 10.92 15.06
CA ALA A 44 1.32 9.49 15.05
C ALA A 44 0.18 9.11 16.01
N LYS A 45 -0.73 8.28 15.53
CA LYS A 45 -1.80 7.65 16.32
C LYS A 45 -1.58 6.14 16.27
N PHE A 46 -1.68 5.50 17.44
CA PHE A 46 -1.57 4.06 17.53
C PHE A 46 -2.94 3.50 17.83
N MET A 47 -3.48 2.69 16.92
CA MET A 47 -4.83 2.17 17.03
C MET A 47 -4.82 0.77 17.64
N GLU A 48 -5.88 0.46 18.39
CA GLU A 48 -6.15 -0.89 18.91
C GLU A 48 -5.01 -1.51 19.75
N ILE A 49 -4.29 -0.71 20.54
CA ILE A 49 -3.31 -1.24 21.50
C ILE A 49 -4.07 -2.02 22.58
N VAL A 50 -3.79 -3.33 22.65
CA VAL A 50 -4.38 -4.22 23.66
C VAL A 50 -3.75 -3.94 25.03
N MET A 51 -4.55 -3.65 26.04
CA MET A 51 -4.16 -3.48 27.44
C MET A 51 -4.91 -4.47 28.31
N ASP A 52 -4.32 -4.87 29.44
CA ASP A 52 -5.03 -5.66 30.46
C ASP A 52 -5.62 -4.72 31.52
N LEU A 53 -6.87 -4.96 31.91
CA LEU A 53 -7.66 -4.17 32.86
C LEU A 53 -7.07 -4.21 34.28
N HIS A 54 -6.26 -5.22 34.61
CA HIS A 54 -5.56 -5.31 35.90
C HIS A 54 -4.20 -4.58 35.91
N MET A 55 -3.78 -3.99 34.77
CA MET A 55 -2.58 -3.15 34.75
C MET A 55 -2.79 -1.90 35.60
N THR A 56 -1.82 -1.58 36.45
CA THR A 56 -1.79 -0.30 37.17
C THR A 56 -1.52 0.85 36.21
N GLY A 57 -1.87 2.08 36.60
CA GLY A 57 -1.55 3.28 35.82
C GLY A 57 -0.06 3.37 35.43
N VAL A 58 0.84 2.97 36.33
CA VAL A 58 2.28 2.91 36.06
C VAL A 58 2.63 1.88 34.98
N ALA A 59 2.05 0.67 35.05
CA ALA A 59 2.28 -0.37 34.05
C ALA A 59 1.78 0.05 32.65
N VAL A 60 0.64 0.77 32.60
CA VAL A 60 0.14 1.38 31.36
C VAL A 60 1.15 2.38 30.83
N LYS A 61 1.66 3.31 31.65
CA LYS A 61 2.68 4.29 31.25
C LYS A 61 3.96 3.64 30.72
N VAL A 62 4.43 2.57 31.35
CA VAL A 62 5.63 1.82 30.90
C VAL A 62 5.40 1.23 29.51
N LYS A 63 4.23 0.65 29.25
CA LYS A 63 3.91 0.14 27.91
C LYS A 63 3.82 1.28 26.89
N LEU A 64 3.17 2.38 27.23
CA LEU A 64 3.06 3.56 26.36
C LEU A 64 4.41 4.21 26.05
N ASN A 65 5.37 4.15 26.98
CA ASN A 65 6.74 4.65 26.76
C ASN A 65 7.39 3.98 25.53
N THR A 66 7.22 2.67 25.36
CA THR A 66 7.78 1.96 24.20
C THR A 66 7.15 2.33 22.86
N HIS A 67 5.96 2.92 22.87
CA HIS A 67 5.27 3.39 21.66
C HIS A 67 5.57 4.87 21.35
N CYS A 68 5.53 5.74 22.37
CA CYS A 68 5.57 7.19 22.18
C CYS A 68 6.91 7.84 22.58
N GLY A 69 7.78 7.12 23.28
CA GLY A 69 9.12 7.61 23.66
C GLY A 69 9.17 8.57 24.86
N THR A 70 8.02 8.90 25.47
CA THR A 70 7.98 9.77 26.65
C THR A 70 8.30 9.01 27.94
N ALA A 71 9.19 9.56 28.78
CA ALA A 71 9.55 8.96 30.06
C ALA A 71 8.34 8.89 31.02
N VAL A 72 8.19 7.78 31.75
CA VAL A 72 7.05 7.53 32.66
C VAL A 72 6.85 8.65 33.69
N GLY A 73 7.95 9.23 34.20
CA GLY A 73 7.90 10.31 35.20
C GLY A 73 7.39 11.65 34.66
N SER A 74 7.47 11.86 33.35
CA SER A 74 6.98 13.06 32.65
C SER A 74 5.76 12.76 31.78
N MET A 75 5.10 11.62 32.04
CA MET A 75 3.96 11.14 31.27
C MET A 75 2.67 11.28 32.08
N VAL A 76 1.81 12.19 31.64
CA VAL A 76 0.42 12.29 32.12
C VAL A 76 -0.46 11.58 31.10
N VAL A 77 -1.27 10.61 31.54
CA VAL A 77 -2.13 9.82 30.66
C VAL A 77 -3.58 10.13 30.98
N GLN A 78 -4.31 10.63 30.00
CA GLN A 78 -5.74 10.90 30.08
C GLN A 78 -6.51 9.82 29.32
N LEU A 79 -7.45 9.15 29.99
CA LEU A 79 -8.44 8.32 29.34
C LEU A 79 -9.59 9.22 28.86
N LYS A 80 -9.91 9.10 27.57
CA LYS A 80 -10.96 9.85 26.88
C LYS A 80 -11.90 8.90 26.16
N ASP A 81 -13.13 9.35 25.95
CA ASP A 81 -14.10 8.64 25.11
C ASP A 81 -13.77 8.82 23.61
N GLU A 82 -14.63 8.27 22.73
CA GLU A 82 -14.48 8.37 21.27
C GLU A 82 -14.66 9.81 20.76
N ASP A 83 -15.43 10.63 21.46
CA ASP A 83 -15.69 12.04 21.16
C ASP A 83 -14.59 12.97 21.68
N GLY A 84 -13.65 12.46 22.48
CA GLY A 84 -12.54 13.20 23.07
C GLY A 84 -12.82 13.84 24.43
N ASN A 85 -13.96 13.56 25.06
CA ASN A 85 -14.25 14.00 26.41
C ASN A 85 -13.40 13.22 27.44
N LEU A 86 -12.96 13.92 28.48
CA LEU A 86 -12.14 13.33 29.53
C LEU A 86 -12.98 12.40 30.43
N ILE A 87 -12.59 11.13 30.51
CA ILE A 87 -13.15 10.15 31.47
C ILE A 87 -12.36 10.19 32.77
N ALA A 88 -11.02 10.06 32.68
CA ALA A 88 -10.15 10.00 33.85
C ALA A 88 -8.71 10.37 33.51
N THR A 89 -7.93 10.73 34.55
CA THR A 89 -6.47 10.82 34.46
C THR A 89 -5.87 9.66 35.25
N LEU A 90 -4.89 8.96 34.67
CA LEU A 90 -4.20 7.84 35.32
C LEU A 90 -3.01 8.38 36.15
N ASP A 91 -3.32 9.01 37.27
CA ASP A 91 -2.38 9.64 38.21
C ASP A 91 -2.23 8.91 39.55
N ASP A 92 -2.98 7.83 39.75
CA ASP A 92 -3.01 7.06 40.99
C ASP A 92 -2.60 5.58 40.79
N ASP A 93 -2.62 4.81 41.88
CA ASP A 93 -2.24 3.39 41.92
C ASP A 93 -3.38 2.45 41.52
N ARG A 94 -4.53 2.95 41.05
CA ARG A 94 -5.66 2.13 40.62
C ARG A 94 -5.32 1.40 39.32
N VAL A 95 -5.99 0.27 39.15
CA VAL A 95 -5.90 -0.52 37.92
C VAL A 95 -6.75 0.10 36.82
N LEU A 96 -6.34 -0.10 35.57
CA LEU A 96 -7.01 0.44 34.39
C LEU A 96 -8.51 0.14 34.36
N GLY A 97 -8.91 -1.07 34.78
CA GLY A 97 -10.30 -1.50 34.86
C GLY A 97 -11.17 -0.73 35.84
N PHE A 98 -10.58 -0.05 36.84
CA PHE A 98 -11.34 0.81 37.76
C PHE A 98 -12.09 1.92 37.01
N TYR A 99 -11.49 2.46 35.94
CA TYR A 99 -12.09 3.53 35.15
C TYR A 99 -13.07 3.04 34.09
N SER A 100 -13.35 1.72 34.06
CA SER A 100 -14.28 1.08 33.12
C SER A 100 -14.04 1.46 31.64
N PRO A 101 -12.79 1.39 31.12
CA PRO A 101 -12.54 1.68 29.72
C PRO A 101 -13.21 0.63 28.83
N TYR A 102 -13.70 1.06 27.67
CA TYR A 102 -14.26 0.19 26.64
C TYR A 102 -13.42 0.23 25.37
N ASN A 103 -13.63 -0.75 24.49
CA ASN A 103 -12.92 -0.83 23.22
C ASN A 103 -13.18 0.44 22.39
N GLY A 104 -12.12 1.09 21.90
CA GLY A 104 -12.22 2.34 21.13
C GLY A 104 -11.90 3.60 21.92
N CYS A 105 -11.94 3.55 23.27
CA CYS A 105 -11.48 4.66 24.11
C CYS A 105 -10.05 5.08 23.78
N MET A 106 -9.75 6.35 24.06
CA MET A 106 -8.47 6.97 23.74
C MET A 106 -7.64 7.23 25.01
N LEU A 107 -6.41 6.72 25.04
CA LEU A 107 -5.36 7.18 25.96
C LEU A 107 -4.60 8.32 25.30
N HIS A 108 -4.84 9.54 25.77
CA HIS A 108 -4.11 10.73 25.34
C HIS A 108 -2.95 11.01 26.29
N ILE A 109 -1.73 10.91 25.77
CA ILE A 109 -0.49 11.18 26.50
C ILE A 109 -0.16 12.66 26.40
N ILE A 110 0.04 13.29 27.55
CA ILE A 110 0.57 14.64 27.68
C ILE A 110 2.00 14.50 28.20
N ASP A 111 2.95 14.90 27.36
CA ASP A 111 4.37 14.93 27.70
C ASP A 111 4.69 16.26 28.40
N THR A 112 5.07 16.18 29.67
CA THR A 112 5.41 17.35 30.49
C THR A 112 6.91 17.63 30.53
N ASP A 113 7.76 16.84 29.85
CA ASP A 113 9.20 17.05 29.85
C ASP A 113 9.60 18.23 28.94
N PRO A 114 10.18 19.31 29.49
CA PRO A 114 10.65 20.45 28.69
C PRO A 114 11.76 20.10 27.69
N HIS A 115 12.49 19.00 27.92
CA HIS A 115 13.59 18.52 27.08
C HIS A 115 13.22 17.27 26.28
N SER A 116 11.93 16.98 26.13
CA SER A 116 11.49 15.76 25.48
C SER A 116 12.00 15.64 24.04
N LEU A 117 12.52 14.46 23.68
CA LEU A 117 12.87 14.12 22.29
C LEU A 117 11.64 14.11 21.37
N SER A 118 10.45 13.86 21.92
CA SER A 118 9.19 13.91 21.15
C SER A 118 8.78 15.34 20.82
N ALA A 119 9.24 16.33 21.60
CA ALA A 119 8.93 17.73 21.39
C ALA A 119 9.59 18.27 20.12
N ASN A 120 8.94 19.26 19.50
CA ASN A 120 9.40 19.91 18.28
C ASN A 120 9.58 18.95 17.10
N GLY A 121 8.95 17.77 17.09
CA GLY A 121 8.92 16.89 15.92
C GLY A 121 10.25 16.21 15.56
N TRP A 122 11.23 16.13 16.46
CA TRP A 122 12.49 15.43 16.19
C TRP A 122 12.30 13.93 15.83
N LEU A 123 11.28 13.27 16.41
CA LEU A 123 10.96 11.87 16.11
C LEU A 123 10.14 11.66 14.83
N GLU A 124 9.54 12.71 14.26
CA GLU A 124 8.68 12.60 13.06
C GLU A 124 9.27 13.31 11.84
N ASP A 125 10.08 14.35 12.06
CA ASP A 125 10.63 15.19 11.01
C ASP A 125 12.00 14.67 10.54
N THR A 126 11.96 13.89 9.47
CA THR A 126 13.18 13.34 8.84
C THR A 126 14.12 14.41 8.26
N SER A 127 13.72 15.68 8.19
CA SER A 127 14.59 16.80 7.78
C SER A 127 15.57 17.22 8.88
N LYS A 128 15.21 16.98 10.15
CA LYS A 128 16.05 17.33 11.31
C LYS A 128 17.18 16.34 11.53
N VAL A 129 17.03 15.13 11.01
CA VAL A 129 18.07 14.10 11.00
C VAL A 129 19.07 14.44 9.90
N GLN A 130 20.30 14.77 10.29
CA GLN A 130 21.42 14.91 9.35
C GLN A 130 21.69 13.56 8.70
N LYS A 131 21.18 13.37 7.48
CA LYS A 131 21.45 12.17 6.70
C LYS A 131 22.89 12.25 6.19
N TYR A 132 23.67 11.22 6.48
CA TYR A 132 25.01 11.10 5.89
C TYR A 132 24.86 10.95 4.37
N VAL A 133 25.45 11.90 3.63
CA VAL A 133 25.57 11.84 2.17
C VAL A 133 27.03 11.62 1.84
N MET A 134 27.33 10.52 1.18
CA MET A 134 28.69 10.20 0.74
C MET A 134 29.01 10.97 -0.53
N SER A 135 30.20 11.58 -0.60
CA SER A 135 30.67 12.20 -1.83
C SER A 135 30.88 11.13 -2.91
N ASP A 136 30.71 11.51 -4.18
CA ASP A 136 30.97 10.61 -5.31
C ASP A 136 32.43 10.12 -5.34
N GLU A 137 33.36 10.96 -4.89
CA GLU A 137 34.78 10.65 -4.78
C GLU A 137 35.03 9.56 -3.72
N ASP A 138 34.43 9.69 -2.54
CA ASP A 138 34.57 8.70 -1.47
C ASP A 138 33.85 7.39 -1.82
N TYR A 139 32.72 7.48 -2.52
CA TYR A 139 32.04 6.29 -3.06
C TYR A 139 32.90 5.57 -4.12
N ALA A 140 33.61 6.31 -4.97
CA ALA A 140 34.48 5.74 -6.00
C ALA A 140 35.71 5.03 -5.42
N LYS A 141 36.24 5.52 -4.28
CA LYS A 141 37.37 4.87 -3.57
C LYS A 141 36.99 3.50 -3.01
N ARG A 142 35.72 3.27 -2.64
CA ARG A 142 35.28 2.00 -2.04
C ARG A 142 35.37 0.83 -3.03
N GLU A 143 35.66 -0.34 -2.49
CA GLU A 143 35.62 -1.62 -3.21
C GLU A 143 34.25 -2.29 -3.07
N ASN A 144 33.94 -3.26 -3.93
CA ASN A 144 32.67 -3.99 -3.93
C ASN A 144 31.42 -3.10 -4.04
N THR A 145 31.54 -1.95 -4.73
CA THR A 145 30.40 -1.07 -4.98
C THR A 145 29.63 -1.48 -6.22
N TYR A 146 28.33 -1.20 -6.24
CA TYR A 146 27.48 -1.44 -7.41
C TYR A 146 28.00 -0.70 -8.65
N LYS A 147 28.53 0.52 -8.49
CA LYS A 147 29.09 1.30 -9.61
C LYS A 147 30.26 0.57 -10.28
N LYS A 148 31.24 0.10 -9.51
CA LYS A 148 32.37 -0.69 -10.04
C LYS A 148 31.90 -2.02 -10.66
N PHE A 149 30.98 -2.74 -10.00
CA PHE A 149 30.40 -3.97 -10.55
C PHE A 149 29.68 -3.72 -11.88
N ARG A 150 28.83 -2.71 -11.95
CA ARG A 150 28.10 -2.30 -13.16
C ARG A 150 29.06 -1.91 -14.27
N ASP A 151 30.08 -1.12 -13.96
CA ASP A 151 31.03 -0.62 -14.95
C ASP A 151 31.87 -1.77 -15.53
N GLU A 152 32.29 -2.73 -14.70
CA GLU A 152 32.97 -3.95 -15.15
C GLU A 152 32.07 -4.83 -16.03
N LYS A 153 30.81 -5.02 -15.62
CA LYS A 153 29.83 -5.76 -16.42
C LYS A 153 29.55 -5.08 -17.77
N ARG A 154 29.45 -3.75 -17.79
CA ARG A 154 29.27 -2.96 -19.02
C ARG A 154 30.51 -2.93 -19.91
N ARG A 155 31.71 -3.10 -19.35
CA ARG A 155 32.95 -3.26 -20.11
C ARG A 155 32.96 -4.57 -20.89
N VAL A 156 32.39 -5.64 -20.31
CA VAL A 156 32.29 -6.96 -20.95
C VAL A 156 31.10 -7.02 -21.91
N ASP A 157 29.93 -6.49 -21.52
CA ASP A 157 28.70 -6.45 -22.30
C ASP A 157 28.14 -5.02 -22.31
N PRO A 158 28.33 -4.24 -23.39
CA PRO A 158 27.84 -2.86 -23.47
C PRO A 158 26.33 -2.72 -23.25
N GLU A 159 25.54 -3.76 -23.55
CA GLU A 159 24.09 -3.79 -23.33
C GLU A 159 23.71 -4.43 -21.98
N TRP A 160 24.66 -4.57 -21.05
CA TRP A 160 24.40 -5.13 -19.73
C TRP A 160 23.38 -4.28 -18.96
N THR A 161 22.35 -4.97 -18.44
CA THR A 161 21.35 -4.45 -17.52
C THR A 161 21.23 -5.37 -16.31
N ALA A 162 20.76 -4.83 -15.18
CA ALA A 162 20.56 -5.62 -13.98
C ALA A 162 19.50 -6.72 -14.20
N GLU A 163 18.50 -6.44 -15.02
CA GLU A 163 17.45 -7.36 -15.44
C GLU A 163 18.02 -8.53 -16.24
N LYS A 164 18.95 -8.27 -17.18
CA LYS A 164 19.64 -9.29 -17.98
C LYS A 164 20.50 -10.21 -17.09
N GLU A 165 21.23 -9.64 -16.14
CA GLU A 165 22.00 -10.41 -15.15
C GLU A 165 21.08 -11.30 -14.29
N LEU A 166 19.95 -10.78 -13.84
CA LEU A 166 19.00 -11.53 -13.02
C LEU A 166 18.35 -12.67 -13.81
N ALA A 167 17.98 -12.43 -15.07
CA ALA A 167 17.46 -13.46 -15.98
C ALA A 167 18.49 -14.57 -16.20
N MET A 168 19.75 -14.22 -16.48
CA MET A 168 20.85 -15.19 -16.60
C MET A 168 21.04 -16.01 -15.33
N ARG A 169 21.07 -15.36 -14.15
CA ARG A 169 21.20 -16.05 -12.85
C ARG A 169 20.04 -16.99 -12.55
N ARG A 170 18.84 -16.67 -13.03
CA ARG A 170 17.64 -17.50 -12.89
C ARG A 170 17.47 -18.51 -14.02
N ASN A 171 18.42 -18.59 -14.96
CA ASN A 171 18.36 -19.43 -16.15
C ASN A 171 17.09 -19.20 -16.98
N LEU A 172 16.62 -17.95 -17.03
CA LEU A 172 15.45 -17.52 -17.80
C LEU A 172 15.89 -16.83 -19.09
N PRO A 173 15.13 -16.98 -20.19
CA PRO A 173 15.39 -16.22 -21.41
C PRO A 173 15.19 -14.72 -21.14
N TYR A 174 16.22 -13.91 -21.42
CA TYR A 174 16.11 -12.46 -21.36
C TYR A 174 15.58 -11.93 -22.69
N ALA A 175 14.34 -11.43 -22.68
CA ALA A 175 13.84 -10.57 -23.74
C ALA A 175 14.18 -9.12 -23.38
N ALA A 176 15.02 -8.46 -24.18
CA ALA A 176 15.22 -7.03 -24.03
C ALA A 176 13.86 -6.33 -24.12
N PRO A 177 13.55 -5.36 -23.22
CA PRO A 177 12.32 -4.61 -23.35
C PRO A 177 12.34 -3.97 -24.74
N SER A 178 11.35 -4.30 -25.57
CA SER A 178 11.20 -3.68 -26.89
C SER A 178 11.19 -2.18 -26.63
N LYS A 179 12.20 -1.45 -27.13
CA LYS A 179 12.10 0.00 -27.21
C LYS A 179 10.85 0.24 -28.06
N ARG A 180 9.74 0.64 -27.42
CA ARG A 180 8.58 1.11 -28.15
C ARG A 180 9.06 2.39 -28.82
N GLU A 181 9.46 2.28 -30.07
CA GLU A 181 9.86 3.42 -30.86
C GLU A 181 8.75 4.46 -30.76
N ALA A 182 9.12 5.70 -30.49
CA ALA A 182 8.14 6.76 -30.42
C ALA A 182 7.45 6.84 -31.77
N VAL A 183 6.13 6.61 -31.79
CA VAL A 183 5.34 6.76 -33.00
C VAL A 183 5.43 8.23 -33.41
N THR A 184 6.06 8.50 -34.56
CA THR A 184 6.26 9.85 -35.09
C THR A 184 5.19 10.27 -36.10
N ASP A 185 4.43 9.31 -36.63
CA ASP A 185 3.39 9.55 -37.62
C ASP A 185 1.99 9.63 -36.98
N ALA A 186 1.25 10.67 -37.35
CA ALA A 186 -0.14 10.87 -36.92
C ALA A 186 -1.10 9.88 -37.61
N ALA A 187 -0.75 9.36 -38.79
CA ALA A 187 -1.52 8.35 -39.52
C ALA A 187 -1.21 6.91 -39.09
N TYR A 188 -0.36 6.72 -38.08
CA TYR A 188 -0.01 5.39 -37.59
C TYR A 188 -1.25 4.59 -37.13
N MET A 189 -1.36 3.35 -37.60
CA MET A 189 -2.49 2.44 -37.40
C MET A 189 -3.86 2.92 -37.94
N GLN A 190 -3.85 3.80 -38.94
CA GLN A 190 -5.09 4.28 -39.55
C GLN A 190 -5.85 3.16 -40.29
N GLU A 191 -5.15 2.25 -40.97
CA GLU A 191 -5.81 1.20 -41.76
C GLU A 191 -6.54 0.20 -40.86
N GLU A 192 -5.92 -0.22 -39.76
CA GLU A 192 -6.52 -1.08 -38.75
C GLU A 192 -7.67 -0.39 -38.02
N ALA A 193 -7.61 0.94 -37.87
CA ALA A 193 -8.71 1.71 -37.32
C ALA A 193 -9.92 1.80 -38.25
N ARG A 194 -9.75 1.62 -39.58
CA ARG A 194 -10.86 1.70 -40.54
C ARG A 194 -11.83 0.53 -40.45
N SER A 195 -11.38 -0.62 -39.96
CA SER A 195 -12.24 -1.79 -39.76
C SER A 195 -12.96 -1.78 -38.40
N ILE A 196 -12.76 -0.73 -37.60
CA ILE A 196 -13.33 -0.61 -36.26
C ILE A 196 -14.30 0.57 -36.26
N ASP A 197 -15.59 0.28 -36.11
CA ASP A 197 -16.63 1.30 -36.02
C ASP A 197 -17.08 1.55 -34.59
N VAL A 198 -17.44 2.79 -34.31
CA VAL A 198 -18.05 3.17 -33.02
C VAL A 198 -19.37 2.41 -32.86
N GLY A 199 -19.54 1.79 -31.69
CA GLY A 199 -20.68 0.93 -31.36
C GLY A 199 -20.41 -0.56 -31.56
N ASN A 200 -19.30 -0.96 -32.18
CA ASN A 200 -18.94 -2.37 -32.29
C ASN A 200 -18.65 -2.97 -30.90
N ARG A 201 -19.07 -4.23 -30.72
CA ARG A 201 -18.60 -5.07 -29.63
C ARG A 201 -17.18 -5.51 -29.91
N CYS A 202 -16.35 -5.48 -28.88
CA CYS A 202 -14.95 -5.82 -29.02
C CYS A 202 -14.38 -6.53 -27.79
N GLU A 203 -13.27 -7.21 -28.03
CA GLU A 203 -12.37 -7.76 -27.02
C GLU A 203 -11.00 -7.07 -27.14
N VAL A 204 -10.39 -6.77 -26.00
CA VAL A 204 -9.13 -6.02 -25.90
C VAL A 204 -8.01 -6.90 -25.32
N ASP A 205 -6.90 -6.97 -26.04
CA ASP A 205 -5.69 -7.67 -25.62
C ASP A 205 -4.65 -6.74 -24.94
N PRO A 206 -3.87 -7.22 -23.96
CA PRO A 206 -3.99 -8.53 -23.31
C PRO A 206 -5.10 -8.57 -22.25
N GLY A 207 -5.62 -9.77 -22.01
CA GLY A 207 -6.52 -10.05 -20.88
C GLY A 207 -7.99 -10.21 -21.24
N GLY A 208 -8.34 -10.36 -22.52
CA GLY A 208 -9.69 -10.76 -22.94
C GLY A 208 -10.82 -9.81 -22.52
N LYS A 209 -10.51 -8.53 -22.26
CA LYS A 209 -11.46 -7.57 -21.69
C LYS A 209 -12.48 -7.19 -22.74
N ARG A 210 -13.77 -7.40 -22.45
CA ARG A 210 -14.85 -7.10 -23.39
C ARG A 210 -15.47 -5.73 -23.14
N GLY A 211 -16.02 -5.16 -24.20
CA GLY A 211 -16.66 -3.86 -24.14
C GLY A 211 -17.23 -3.40 -25.48
N VAL A 212 -17.54 -2.11 -25.51
CA VAL A 212 -18.08 -1.40 -26.68
C VAL A 212 -17.11 -0.32 -27.12
N VAL A 213 -16.82 -0.26 -28.41
CA VAL A 213 -16.06 0.85 -29.00
C VAL A 213 -16.88 2.13 -28.91
N ARG A 214 -16.33 3.16 -28.26
CA ARG A 214 -16.95 4.48 -28.12
C ARG A 214 -16.23 5.59 -28.88
N TYR A 215 -14.97 5.38 -29.26
CA TYR A 215 -14.18 6.36 -29.97
C TYR A 215 -13.16 5.69 -30.89
N VAL A 216 -12.94 6.24 -32.08
CA VAL A 216 -11.88 5.82 -33.00
C VAL A 216 -11.27 7.07 -33.62
N GLY A 217 -9.97 7.30 -33.39
CA GLY A 217 -9.30 8.49 -33.89
C GLY A 217 -8.02 8.85 -33.15
N GLN A 218 -7.49 10.03 -33.43
CA GLN A 218 -6.30 10.55 -32.78
C GLN A 218 -6.63 11.13 -31.40
N CYS A 219 -5.81 10.81 -30.40
CA CYS A 219 -5.98 11.28 -29.03
C CYS A 219 -4.87 12.26 -28.65
N GLU A 220 -5.24 13.51 -28.36
CA GLU A 220 -4.37 14.50 -27.74
C GLU A 220 -3.97 14.03 -26.35
N GLY A 221 -2.71 14.23 -25.99
CA GLY A 221 -2.17 13.80 -24.72
C GLY A 221 -1.67 12.36 -24.67
N LEU A 222 -1.91 11.55 -25.71
CA LEU A 222 -1.28 10.25 -25.93
C LEU A 222 -0.24 10.33 -27.06
N PRO A 223 0.64 9.31 -27.21
CA PRO A 223 1.52 9.22 -28.38
C PRO A 223 0.75 9.31 -29.70
N LEU A 224 1.40 9.85 -30.75
CA LEU A 224 0.81 10.04 -32.08
C LEU A 224 0.25 8.74 -32.66
N GLY A 225 -0.66 8.87 -33.63
CA GLY A 225 -1.36 7.76 -34.28
C GLY A 225 -2.81 7.61 -33.83
N PHE A 226 -3.47 6.60 -34.37
CA PHE A 226 -4.85 6.27 -34.07
C PHE A 226 -4.97 5.47 -32.76
N TRP A 227 -6.09 5.71 -32.09
CA TRP A 227 -6.47 5.13 -30.82
C TRP A 227 -7.95 4.74 -30.87
N VAL A 228 -8.29 3.70 -30.13
CA VAL A 228 -9.65 3.21 -29.94
C VAL A 228 -10.01 3.40 -28.48
N GLY A 229 -11.05 4.18 -28.23
CA GLY A 229 -11.67 4.33 -26.92
C GLY A 229 -12.71 3.24 -26.72
N VAL A 230 -12.54 2.41 -25.70
CA VAL A 230 -13.44 1.31 -25.36
C VAL A 230 -14.07 1.60 -24.00
N GLN A 231 -15.38 1.43 -23.92
CA GLN A 231 -16.11 1.30 -22.66
C GLN A 231 -16.18 -0.19 -22.34
N TYR A 232 -15.46 -0.63 -21.32
CA TYR A 232 -15.51 -2.01 -20.83
C TYR A 232 -16.86 -2.31 -20.17
N ASP A 233 -17.21 -3.59 -20.12
CA ASP A 233 -18.40 -4.04 -19.40
C ASP A 233 -18.17 -4.05 -17.87
N GLU A 234 -16.92 -4.21 -17.45
CA GLU A 234 -16.45 -4.29 -16.07
C GLU A 234 -15.55 -3.08 -15.69
N PRO A 235 -15.32 -2.80 -14.39
CA PRO A 235 -14.45 -1.71 -13.93
C PRO A 235 -12.93 -2.02 -14.09
N VAL A 236 -12.53 -2.54 -15.25
CA VAL A 236 -11.16 -2.95 -15.60
C VAL A 236 -10.40 -1.92 -16.46
N GLY A 237 -11.02 -0.76 -16.66
CA GLY A 237 -10.50 0.40 -17.37
C GLY A 237 -9.63 1.31 -16.51
N LYS A 238 -9.23 2.45 -17.09
CA LYS A 238 -8.28 3.41 -16.49
C LYS A 238 -8.85 4.82 -16.35
N ASN A 239 -9.88 5.16 -17.12
CA ASN A 239 -10.44 6.51 -17.18
C ASN A 239 -11.97 6.47 -17.27
N ASP A 240 -12.59 7.64 -17.33
CA ASP A 240 -14.04 7.90 -17.52
C ASP A 240 -14.37 8.31 -18.97
N GLY A 241 -13.46 8.04 -19.91
CA GLY A 241 -13.53 8.52 -21.29
C GLY A 241 -12.90 9.90 -21.53
N SER A 242 -12.30 10.51 -20.50
CA SER A 242 -11.45 11.69 -20.64
C SER A 242 -9.96 11.36 -20.55
N ILE A 243 -9.13 12.08 -21.33
CA ILE A 243 -7.67 11.99 -21.29
C ILE A 243 -7.10 13.40 -21.16
N LYS A 244 -6.32 13.66 -20.09
CA LYS A 244 -5.67 14.96 -19.81
C LYS A 244 -6.61 16.18 -19.94
N GLY A 245 -7.86 16.03 -19.50
CA GLY A 245 -8.86 17.09 -19.49
C GLY A 245 -9.70 17.24 -20.76
N LYS A 246 -9.42 16.47 -21.83
CA LYS A 246 -10.26 16.41 -23.03
C LYS A 246 -11.13 15.15 -23.01
N ARG A 247 -12.44 15.32 -23.19
CA ARG A 247 -13.42 14.21 -23.22
C ARG A 247 -13.56 13.66 -24.63
N TYR A 248 -13.36 12.35 -24.78
CA TYR A 248 -13.48 11.62 -26.05
C TYR A 248 -14.78 10.82 -26.11
N PHE A 249 -15.15 10.21 -24.98
CA PHE A 249 -16.40 9.50 -24.80
C PHE A 249 -16.87 9.60 -23.35
N GLU A 250 -18.07 9.11 -23.07
CA GLU A 250 -18.68 9.13 -21.75
C GLU A 250 -18.82 7.70 -21.21
N CYS A 251 -18.28 7.45 -20.02
CA CYS A 251 -18.46 6.20 -19.29
C CYS A 251 -18.17 6.40 -17.79
N PRO A 252 -18.59 5.48 -16.91
CA PRO A 252 -18.24 5.54 -15.50
C PRO A 252 -16.72 5.48 -15.27
N GLN A 253 -16.26 6.09 -14.18
CA GLN A 253 -14.84 6.06 -13.81
C GLN A 253 -14.36 4.61 -13.65
N GLY A 254 -13.27 4.25 -14.33
CA GLY A 254 -12.72 2.90 -14.30
C GLY A 254 -13.31 1.97 -15.36
N TYR A 255 -14.23 2.44 -16.23
CA TYR A 255 -14.77 1.66 -17.33
C TYR A 255 -14.19 2.07 -18.69
N GLY A 256 -13.51 3.22 -18.79
CA GLY A 256 -12.92 3.72 -20.03
C GLY A 256 -11.48 3.25 -20.23
N GLY A 257 -11.16 2.81 -21.44
CA GLY A 257 -9.81 2.48 -21.88
C GLY A 257 -9.47 3.15 -23.21
N MET A 258 -8.22 3.58 -23.39
CA MET A 258 -7.71 4.04 -24.68
C MET A 258 -6.59 3.09 -25.11
N VAL A 259 -6.79 2.38 -26.21
CA VAL A 259 -5.92 1.30 -26.69
C VAL A 259 -5.58 1.46 -28.16
N ARG A 260 -4.56 0.75 -28.64
CA ARG A 260 -4.17 0.78 -30.04
C ARG A 260 -5.12 -0.10 -30.88
N PRO A 261 -5.43 0.28 -32.14
CA PRO A 261 -6.31 -0.50 -33.01
C PRO A 261 -5.93 -1.98 -33.11
N ASN A 262 -4.64 -2.32 -33.17
CA ASN A 262 -4.16 -3.70 -33.27
C ASN A 262 -4.46 -4.59 -32.04
N LEU A 263 -4.85 -3.99 -30.92
CA LEU A 263 -5.22 -4.70 -29.68
C LEU A 263 -6.73 -4.88 -29.56
N VAL A 264 -7.52 -4.38 -30.50
CA VAL A 264 -8.98 -4.43 -30.49
C VAL A 264 -9.45 -5.40 -31.56
N LYS A 265 -10.13 -6.46 -31.13
CA LYS A 265 -10.81 -7.38 -32.02
C LYS A 265 -12.30 -7.06 -31.99
N VAL A 266 -12.83 -6.54 -33.09
CA VAL A 266 -14.28 -6.35 -33.26
C VAL A 266 -14.93 -7.66 -33.67
N GLY A 267 -16.13 -7.93 -33.17
CA GLY A 267 -16.85 -9.17 -33.46
C GLY A 267 -18.03 -9.39 -32.53
N ASP A 268 -18.55 -10.61 -32.53
CA ASP A 268 -19.61 -11.03 -31.62
C ASP A 268 -19.02 -11.39 -30.25
N TYR A 269 -18.82 -10.36 -29.43
CA TYR A 269 -18.31 -10.47 -28.06
C TYR A 269 -19.40 -10.01 -27.09
N PRO A 270 -20.39 -10.86 -26.75
CA PRO A 270 -21.39 -10.50 -25.76
C PRO A 270 -20.75 -10.25 -24.38
N PRO A 271 -21.38 -9.46 -23.51
CA PRO A 271 -20.97 -9.33 -22.11
C PRO A 271 -20.85 -10.72 -21.49
N VAL A 272 -19.77 -10.96 -20.75
CA VAL A 272 -19.63 -12.20 -19.97
C VAL A 272 -20.62 -12.11 -18.81
N ASP A 273 -21.43 -13.15 -18.63
CA ASP A 273 -22.28 -13.26 -17.46
C ASP A 273 -21.45 -13.86 -16.33
N ASP A 274 -21.23 -13.08 -15.26
CA ASP A 274 -20.50 -13.51 -14.06
C ASP A 274 -21.13 -14.74 -13.37
N PHE A 275 -22.37 -15.11 -13.74
CA PHE A 275 -23.09 -16.25 -13.20
C PHE A 275 -23.10 -17.49 -14.11
N ASP A 276 -22.52 -17.44 -15.30
CA ASP A 276 -22.36 -18.61 -16.17
C ASP A 276 -21.09 -19.39 -15.78
N PHE A 277 -21.16 -20.06 -14.63
CA PHE A 277 -20.20 -21.08 -14.22
C PHE A 277 -20.34 -22.32 -15.12
N SER A 278 -19.95 -22.21 -16.39
CA SER A 278 -19.73 -23.39 -17.21
C SER A 278 -18.42 -24.06 -16.79
N ASP A 279 -18.53 -24.91 -15.76
CA ASP A 279 -17.77 -26.12 -15.36
C ASP A 279 -16.38 -26.48 -15.99
N GLU A 280 -15.56 -25.55 -16.51
CA GLU A 280 -14.25 -25.88 -17.10
C GLU A 280 -13.01 -25.32 -16.38
N ASP A 281 -13.18 -24.45 -15.37
CA ASP A 281 -12.05 -23.89 -14.61
C ASP A 281 -11.90 -24.46 -13.18
N GLU A 282 -12.18 -25.75 -12.98
CA GLU A 282 -11.64 -26.52 -11.85
C GLU A 282 -10.33 -27.22 -12.27
N ILE A 283 -9.18 -26.58 -12.02
CA ILE A 283 -7.86 -27.24 -11.89
C ILE A 283 -7.20 -26.82 -10.58
#